data_AF-A0AAX6EMQ1-F1
#
_entry.id   AF-A0AAX6EMQ1-F1
#
_cell.length_a   1.000
_cell.length_b   1.000
_cell.length_c   1.000
_cell.angle_alpha   90.00
_cell.angle_beta   90.00
_cell.angle_gamma   90.00
#
_symmetry.space_group_name_H-M   'P 1'
#
loop_
_entity.id
_entity.type
_entity.pdbx_description
1 polymer ?
#
loop_
_entity_poly.entity_id
_entity_poly.type
_entity_poly.pdbx_seq_one_letter_code
_entity_poly.pdbx_strand_id
1 'polypeptide(L)'
;MEEVTVPVIDLLNLPAESGKLLSACEGLGCFRVVNHRIPTELQREMKAAVRSLFDLPDDVKKLNSDIIAGSGYVGPTKENPLYEAFGLYDAADAADVEAFCSRLHASPRQRETIKTYALKLHELMVDIACKLADSLGLVDYSFKDWPCQFRLNKYNFTEETVGSSGVQLHTDSGFLTVLQEDESVGGLEVMDSSGTFVAVNPLPGSFLINLGDVAKAWSNGRVHNIKHRVQCKEATPRVSIALFLLSPKDGKVEPPPALVDSDHPRLYQTFTYVDYRKLRLSSGSRAGETLNLLATNQAPTIA
;
A
#
# COMPACT_ATOMS: atom_id res chain seq x y z
N MET A 1 -23.08 8.51 18.18
CA MET A 1 -21.74 8.02 17.83
C MET A 1 -21.32 8.80 16.61
N GLU A 2 -20.20 9.52 16.66
CA GLU A 2 -19.67 10.19 15.46
C GLU A 2 -19.30 9.12 14.43
N GLU A 3 -19.64 9.39 13.18
CA GLU A 3 -19.29 8.54 12.04
C GLU A 3 -17.78 8.62 11.83
N VAL A 4 -17.07 7.49 11.88
CA VAL A 4 -15.62 7.46 11.66
C VAL A 4 -15.36 7.84 10.20
N THR A 5 -14.79 9.02 9.97
CA THR A 5 -14.41 9.49 8.63
C THR A 5 -12.91 9.35 8.41
N VAL A 6 -12.50 8.91 7.22
CA VAL A 6 -11.08 8.91 6.82
C VAL A 6 -10.56 10.36 6.77
N PRO A 7 -9.54 10.72 7.57
CA PRO A 7 -8.99 12.08 7.57
C PRO A 7 -8.44 12.49 6.20
N VAL A 8 -8.51 13.78 5.87
CA VAL A 8 -7.91 14.34 4.64
C VAL A 8 -6.78 15.28 5.02
N ILE A 9 -5.58 15.05 4.49
CA ILE A 9 -4.36 15.82 4.76
C ILE A 9 -3.99 16.63 3.52
N ASP A 10 -3.81 17.94 3.69
CA ASP A 10 -3.32 18.83 2.64
C ASP A 10 -1.78 18.88 2.67
N LEU A 11 -1.13 18.31 1.64
CA LEU A 11 0.33 18.24 1.61
C LEU A 11 1.01 19.61 1.36
N LEU A 12 0.31 20.61 0.83
CA LEU A 12 0.87 21.96 0.67
C LEU A 12 0.83 22.77 1.96
N ASN A 13 -0.03 22.40 2.92
CA ASN A 13 -0.20 23.09 4.19
C ASN A 13 0.40 22.32 5.38
N LEU A 14 1.35 21.42 5.12
CA LEU A 14 1.80 20.44 6.11
C LEU A 14 2.43 21.00 7.40
N PRO A 15 3.14 22.14 7.43
CA PRO A 15 3.55 22.71 8.71
C PRO A 15 2.38 22.95 9.67
N ALA A 16 1.19 23.30 9.15
CA ALA A 16 -0.03 23.46 9.94
C ALA A 16 -0.79 22.13 10.13
N GLU A 17 -0.67 21.18 9.20
CA GLU A 17 -1.37 19.89 9.24
C GLU A 17 -0.55 18.76 9.93
N SER A 18 0.69 18.99 10.38
CA SER A 18 1.56 17.94 10.93
C SER A 18 0.93 17.22 12.13
N GLY A 19 0.29 17.94 13.05
CA GLY A 19 -0.44 17.32 14.16
C GLY A 19 -1.62 16.45 13.72
N LYS A 20 -2.29 16.84 12.63
CA LYS A 20 -3.40 16.07 12.05
C LYS A 20 -2.90 14.83 11.30
N LEU A 21 -1.76 14.94 10.60
CA LEU A 21 -1.08 13.80 9.98
C LEU A 21 -0.71 12.78 11.07
N LEU A 22 -0.04 13.22 12.13
CA LEU A 22 0.35 12.34 13.23
C LEU A 22 -0.88 11.67 13.87
N SER A 23 -1.92 12.44 14.19
CA SER A 23 -3.17 11.90 14.74
C SER A 23 -3.84 10.88 13.81
N ALA A 24 -3.83 11.10 12.50
CA ALA A 24 -4.35 10.15 11.53
C ALA A 24 -3.52 8.85 11.48
N CYS A 25 -2.19 8.97 11.59
CA CYS A 25 -1.26 7.84 11.63
C CYS A 25 -1.40 7.01 12.92
N GLU A 26 -1.53 7.66 14.07
CA GLU A 26 -1.67 7.02 15.39
C GLU A 26 -3.07 6.43 15.61
N GLY A 27 -4.11 7.12 15.14
CA GLY A 27 -5.51 6.73 15.34
C GLY A 27 -5.95 5.63 14.38
N LEU A 28 -6.14 5.97 13.10
CA LEU A 28 -6.69 5.03 12.11
C LEU A 28 -5.59 4.33 11.30
N GLY A 29 -4.42 4.94 11.13
CA GLY A 29 -3.39 4.42 10.22
C GLY A 29 -3.81 4.49 8.74
N CYS A 30 -4.85 5.29 8.44
CA CYS A 30 -5.40 5.50 7.11
C CYS A 30 -5.84 6.95 6.96
N PHE A 31 -5.51 7.58 5.84
CA PHE A 31 -5.89 8.95 5.52
C PHE A 31 -5.83 9.21 4.01
N ARG A 32 -6.51 10.25 3.55
CA ARG A 32 -6.39 10.76 2.18
C ARG A 32 -5.39 11.90 2.12
N VAL A 33 -4.70 12.03 1.01
CA VAL A 33 -3.86 13.19 0.70
C VAL A 33 -4.42 13.96 -0.50
N VAL A 34 -4.42 15.28 -0.39
CA VAL A 34 -4.78 16.23 -1.46
C VAL A 34 -3.64 17.21 -1.69
N ASN A 35 -3.72 17.98 -2.79
CA ASN A 35 -2.69 18.95 -3.18
C ASN A 35 -1.28 18.32 -3.31
N HIS A 36 -1.22 17.05 -3.66
CA HIS A 36 -0.03 16.20 -3.77
C HIS A 36 0.82 16.43 -5.05
N ARG A 37 0.54 17.49 -5.82
CA ARG A 37 1.29 17.93 -7.03
C ARG A 37 1.32 16.97 -8.23
N ILE A 38 0.87 15.72 -8.12
CA ILE A 38 0.63 14.84 -9.28
C ILE A 38 -0.55 15.38 -10.12
N PRO A 39 -0.34 15.72 -11.42
CA PRO A 39 -1.40 16.27 -12.26
C PRO A 39 -2.60 15.33 -12.41
N THR A 40 -3.81 15.87 -12.32
CA THR A 40 -5.05 15.11 -12.53
C THR A 40 -5.13 14.50 -13.93
N GLU A 41 -4.54 15.17 -14.92
CA GLU A 41 -4.46 14.61 -16.28
C GLU A 41 -3.64 13.33 -16.32
N LEU A 42 -2.46 13.32 -15.69
CA LEU A 42 -1.61 12.13 -15.63
C LEU A 42 -2.30 10.98 -14.87
N GLN A 43 -3.04 11.30 -13.81
CA GLN A 43 -3.88 10.33 -13.10
C GLN A 43 -4.94 9.70 -14.02
N ARG A 44 -5.61 10.51 -14.85
CA ARG A 44 -6.62 10.05 -15.81
C ARG A 44 -6.00 9.20 -16.92
N GLU A 45 -4.90 9.66 -17.51
CA GLU A 45 -4.15 8.91 -18.53
C GLU A 45 -3.67 7.57 -17.97
N MET A 46 -3.17 7.56 -16.74
CA MET A 46 -2.75 6.33 -16.06
C MET A 46 -3.92 5.35 -15.92
N LYS A 47 -5.07 5.80 -15.40
CA LYS A 47 -6.27 4.94 -15.30
C LYS A 47 -6.69 4.38 -16.66
N ALA A 48 -6.66 5.19 -17.72
CA ALA A 48 -6.97 4.73 -19.07
C ALA A 48 -5.95 3.70 -19.58
N ALA A 49 -4.66 3.90 -19.33
CA ALA A 49 -3.60 2.96 -19.68
C ALA A 49 -3.79 1.62 -18.95
N VAL A 50 -4.10 1.64 -17.66
CA VAL A 50 -4.34 0.43 -16.86
C VAL A 50 -5.55 -0.35 -17.37
N ARG A 51 -6.68 0.32 -17.62
CA ARG A 51 -7.87 -0.33 -18.19
C ARG A 51 -7.54 -0.99 -19.53
N SER A 52 -6.88 -0.26 -20.42
CA SER A 52 -6.46 -0.81 -21.72
C SER A 52 -5.51 -2.00 -21.60
N LEU A 53 -4.59 -2.03 -20.62
CA LEU A 53 -3.72 -3.18 -20.39
C LEU A 53 -4.51 -4.43 -19.96
N PHE A 54 -5.52 -4.25 -19.11
CA PHE A 54 -6.35 -5.36 -18.64
C PHE A 54 -7.41 -5.81 -19.65
N ASP A 55 -7.72 -4.98 -20.65
CA ASP A 55 -8.63 -5.30 -21.75
C ASP A 55 -7.91 -5.99 -22.92
N LEU A 56 -6.58 -6.16 -22.84
CA LEU A 56 -5.84 -6.98 -23.78
C LEU A 56 -6.32 -8.44 -23.75
N PRO A 57 -6.28 -9.15 -24.89
CA PRO A 57 -6.49 -10.60 -24.93
C PRO A 57 -5.59 -11.34 -23.94
N ASP A 58 -6.07 -12.44 -23.35
CA ASP A 58 -5.37 -13.16 -22.29
C ASP A 58 -3.99 -13.67 -22.71
N ASP A 59 -3.82 -14.10 -23.96
CA ASP A 59 -2.54 -14.49 -24.54
C ASP A 59 -1.57 -13.30 -24.59
N VAL A 60 -2.04 -12.10 -24.97
CA VAL A 60 -1.24 -10.87 -24.97
C VAL A 60 -0.90 -10.42 -23.54
N LYS A 61 -1.83 -10.52 -22.59
CA LYS A 61 -1.54 -10.25 -21.16
C LYS A 61 -0.42 -11.16 -20.64
N LYS A 62 -0.46 -12.46 -20.98
CA LYS A 62 0.57 -13.44 -20.59
C LYS A 62 1.94 -13.18 -21.19
N LEU A 63 2.04 -12.49 -22.35
CA LEU A 63 3.35 -12.03 -22.86
C LEU A 63 4.03 -11.01 -21.93
N ASN A 64 3.26 -10.39 -21.04
CA ASN A 64 3.80 -9.49 -20.02
C ASN A 64 4.19 -10.20 -18.71
N SER A 65 4.09 -11.52 -18.60
CA SER A 65 4.52 -12.26 -17.41
C SER A 65 6.05 -12.37 -17.38
N ASP A 66 6.65 -12.12 -16.22
CA ASP A 66 8.09 -12.21 -15.98
C ASP A 66 8.97 -11.41 -16.98
N ILE A 67 8.48 -10.26 -17.45
CA ILE A 67 9.23 -9.37 -18.36
C ILE A 67 10.49 -8.77 -17.71
N ILE A 68 10.48 -8.71 -16.38
CA ILE A 68 11.67 -8.59 -15.53
C ILE A 68 11.58 -9.68 -14.46
N ALA A 69 12.70 -10.07 -13.84
CA ALA A 69 12.70 -11.17 -12.87
C ALA A 69 11.69 -10.92 -11.74
N GLY A 70 10.68 -11.78 -11.63
CA GLY A 70 9.65 -11.69 -10.60
C GLY A 70 8.64 -10.55 -10.78
N SER A 71 8.64 -9.87 -11.94
CA SER A 71 7.66 -8.82 -12.21
C SER A 71 7.06 -8.88 -13.63
N GLY A 72 5.79 -8.51 -13.72
CA GLY A 72 4.98 -8.69 -14.91
C GLY A 72 3.52 -8.94 -14.57
N TYR A 73 2.80 -9.48 -15.55
CA TYR A 73 1.41 -9.89 -15.41
C TYR A 73 1.27 -11.15 -14.56
N VAL A 74 0.33 -11.12 -13.62
CA VAL A 74 -0.13 -12.23 -12.79
C VAL A 74 -1.63 -12.35 -13.00
N GLY A 75 -2.06 -13.47 -13.61
CA GLY A 75 -3.47 -13.75 -13.84
C GLY A 75 -4.18 -14.35 -12.61
N PRO A 76 -5.48 -14.60 -12.73
CA PRO A 76 -6.27 -15.20 -11.66
C PRO A 76 -5.77 -16.58 -11.24
N THR A 77 -5.86 -16.86 -9.94
CA THR A 77 -5.51 -18.17 -9.35
C THR A 77 -6.73 -18.81 -8.70
N LYS A 78 -6.61 -20.07 -8.24
CA LYS A 78 -7.70 -20.72 -7.48
C LYS A 78 -8.02 -19.98 -6.18
N GLU A 79 -7.00 -19.40 -5.55
CA GLU A 79 -7.10 -18.66 -4.29
C GLU A 79 -7.69 -17.26 -4.49
N ASN A 80 -7.43 -16.62 -5.65
CA ASN A 80 -7.99 -15.32 -6.01
C ASN A 80 -8.52 -15.35 -7.46
N PRO A 81 -9.69 -15.97 -7.70
CA PRO A 81 -10.20 -16.22 -9.05
C PRO A 81 -10.70 -14.96 -9.78
N LEU A 82 -10.95 -13.87 -9.03
CA LEU A 82 -11.43 -12.61 -9.60
C LEU A 82 -10.31 -11.61 -9.86
N TYR A 83 -9.09 -11.90 -9.41
CA TYR A 83 -8.00 -10.92 -9.34
C TYR A 83 -6.96 -11.15 -10.42
N GLU A 84 -6.60 -10.09 -11.13
CA GLU A 84 -5.43 -10.07 -11.99
C GLU A 84 -4.63 -8.79 -11.74
N ALA A 85 -3.33 -8.83 -12.00
CA ALA A 85 -2.44 -7.71 -11.71
C ALA A 85 -1.25 -7.62 -12.66
N PHE A 86 -0.67 -6.42 -12.75
CA PHE A 86 0.69 -6.22 -13.23
C PHE A 86 1.52 -5.71 -12.04
N GLY A 87 2.56 -6.44 -11.66
CA GLY A 87 3.47 -6.07 -10.59
C GLY A 87 4.82 -5.62 -11.14
N LEU A 88 5.46 -4.66 -10.48
CA LEU A 88 6.84 -4.22 -10.68
C LEU A 88 7.58 -4.18 -9.32
N TYR A 89 8.69 -4.90 -9.24
CA TYR A 89 9.69 -4.82 -8.18
C TYR A 89 11.09 -4.72 -8.82
N ASP A 90 11.96 -3.77 -8.47
CA ASP A 90 11.82 -2.73 -7.44
C ASP A 90 11.43 -1.37 -8.04
N ALA A 91 10.28 -0.82 -7.66
CA ALA A 91 9.79 0.47 -8.17
C ALA A 91 10.51 1.70 -7.59
N ALA A 92 11.39 1.53 -6.61
CA ALA A 92 12.31 2.57 -6.15
C ALA A 92 13.54 2.71 -7.07
N ASP A 93 13.86 1.67 -7.85
CA ASP A 93 14.97 1.66 -8.81
C ASP A 93 14.50 2.14 -10.19
N ALA A 94 15.05 3.28 -10.64
CA ALA A 94 14.68 3.88 -11.92
C ALA A 94 15.02 2.99 -13.13
N ALA A 95 16.06 2.13 -13.03
CA ALA A 95 16.43 1.20 -14.08
C ALA A 95 15.43 0.04 -14.18
N ASP A 96 14.92 -0.45 -13.05
CA ASP A 96 13.86 -1.47 -13.03
C ASP A 96 12.54 -0.92 -13.60
N VAL A 97 12.19 0.33 -13.25
CA VAL A 97 11.03 1.02 -13.83
C VAL A 97 11.17 1.16 -15.35
N GLU A 98 12.34 1.57 -15.85
CA GLU A 98 12.63 1.68 -17.28
C GLU A 98 12.55 0.31 -17.97
N ALA A 99 13.19 -0.71 -17.40
CA ALA A 99 13.21 -2.07 -17.95
C ALA A 99 11.80 -2.67 -18.03
N PHE A 100 10.99 -2.49 -16.98
CA PHE A 100 9.61 -2.92 -16.96
C PHE A 100 8.79 -2.22 -18.06
N CYS A 101 8.81 -0.88 -18.09
CA CYS A 101 7.98 -0.12 -19.00
C CYS A 101 8.38 -0.32 -20.47
N SER A 102 9.67 -0.44 -20.79
CA SER A 102 10.16 -0.68 -22.14
C SER A 102 9.75 -2.04 -22.71
N ARG A 103 9.55 -3.04 -21.83
CA ARG A 103 9.20 -4.43 -22.19
C ARG A 103 7.69 -4.72 -22.18
N LEU A 104 6.87 -3.85 -21.59
CA LEU A 104 5.41 -4.00 -21.61
C LEU A 104 4.87 -4.05 -23.05
N HIS A 105 4.01 -5.02 -23.35
CA HIS A 105 3.21 -5.08 -24.58
C HIS A 105 2.08 -4.04 -24.53
N ALA A 106 2.48 -2.76 -24.62
CA ALA A 106 1.63 -1.59 -24.65
C ALA A 106 2.17 -0.59 -25.68
N SER A 107 1.36 0.41 -26.05
CA SER A 107 1.81 1.48 -26.94
C SER A 107 2.92 2.33 -26.29
N PRO A 108 3.79 3.00 -27.07
CA PRO A 108 4.82 3.89 -26.53
C PRO A 108 4.28 4.94 -25.56
N ARG A 109 3.10 5.52 -25.86
CA ARG A 109 2.43 6.49 -24.98
C ARG A 109 2.05 5.86 -23.64
N GLN A 110 1.45 4.67 -23.64
CA GLN A 110 1.08 3.97 -22.40
C GLN A 110 2.31 3.65 -21.54
N ARG A 111 3.39 3.18 -22.16
CA ARG A 111 4.67 2.91 -21.46
C ARG A 111 5.21 4.17 -20.79
N GLU A 112 5.21 5.30 -21.49
CA GLU A 112 5.67 6.58 -20.95
C GLU A 112 4.77 7.11 -19.83
N THR A 113 3.45 6.98 -19.97
CA THR A 113 2.49 7.32 -18.92
C THR A 113 2.73 6.49 -17.66
N ILE A 114 2.86 5.16 -17.78
CA ILE A 114 3.10 4.25 -16.64
C ILE A 114 4.42 4.58 -15.95
N LYS A 115 5.49 4.76 -16.72
CA LYS A 115 6.81 5.16 -16.22
C LYS A 115 6.75 6.48 -15.45
N THR A 116 6.24 7.53 -16.09
CA THR A 116 6.14 8.87 -15.48
C THR A 116 5.30 8.82 -14.21
N TYR A 117 4.19 8.09 -14.23
CA TYR A 117 3.32 7.93 -13.08
C TYR A 117 4.00 7.20 -11.93
N ALA A 118 4.65 6.07 -12.19
CA ALA A 118 5.36 5.29 -11.16
C ALA A 118 6.46 6.12 -10.47
N LEU A 119 7.26 6.87 -11.23
CA LEU A 119 8.31 7.74 -10.69
C LEU A 119 7.73 8.86 -9.82
N LYS A 120 6.66 9.54 -10.27
CA LYS A 120 5.99 10.59 -9.49
C LYS A 120 5.31 10.05 -8.24
N LEU A 121 4.75 8.84 -8.31
CA LEU A 121 4.13 8.19 -7.16
C LEU A 121 5.18 7.80 -6.12
N HIS A 122 6.37 7.38 -6.55
CA HIS A 122 7.51 7.13 -5.67
C HIS A 122 8.00 8.42 -4.98
N GLU A 123 8.14 9.52 -5.72
CA GLU A 123 8.47 10.83 -5.12
C GLU A 123 7.46 11.24 -4.04
N LEU A 124 6.16 11.10 -4.34
CA LEU A 124 5.09 11.39 -3.38
C LEU A 124 5.15 10.49 -2.15
N MET A 125 5.35 9.19 -2.36
CA MET A 125 5.46 8.20 -1.28
C MET A 125 6.62 8.50 -0.34
N VAL A 126 7.80 8.81 -0.87
CA VAL A 126 8.97 9.18 -0.07
C VAL A 126 8.71 10.47 0.70
N ASP A 127 8.10 11.48 0.06
CA ASP A 127 7.74 12.73 0.73
C ASP A 127 6.82 12.50 1.94
N ILE A 128 5.74 11.71 1.77
CA ILE A 128 4.81 11.39 2.86
C ILE A 128 5.52 10.61 3.98
N ALA A 129 6.37 9.64 3.64
CA ALA A 129 7.12 8.86 4.64
C ALA A 129 8.08 9.74 5.45
N CYS A 130 8.79 10.67 4.80
CA CYS A 130 9.65 11.65 5.50
C CYS A 130 8.83 12.57 6.41
N LYS A 131 7.69 13.08 5.94
CA LYS A 131 6.78 13.92 6.74
C LYS A 131 6.24 13.20 7.98
N LEU A 132 5.97 11.90 7.89
CA LEU A 132 5.63 11.06 9.03
C LEU A 132 6.80 10.95 10.01
N ALA A 133 8.02 10.67 9.53
CA ALA A 133 9.21 10.60 10.38
C ALA A 133 9.50 11.93 11.09
N ASP A 134 9.40 13.07 10.37
CA ASP A 134 9.53 14.41 10.95
C ASP A 134 8.49 14.65 12.05
N SER A 135 7.24 14.23 11.82
CA SER A 135 6.16 14.36 12.81
C SER A 135 6.37 13.48 14.06
N LEU A 136 7.20 12.42 13.94
CA LEU A 136 7.66 11.58 15.05
C LEU A 136 8.96 12.11 15.68
N GLY A 137 9.47 13.27 15.25
CA GLY A 137 10.69 13.88 15.77
C GLY A 137 11.99 13.33 15.20
N LEU A 138 11.94 12.56 14.10
CA LEU A 138 13.12 12.00 13.44
C LEU A 138 13.61 12.96 12.35
N VAL A 139 14.73 13.61 12.62
CA VAL A 139 15.33 14.59 11.69
C VAL A 139 16.12 13.87 10.59
N ASP A 140 15.95 14.32 9.35
CA ASP A 140 16.69 13.86 8.16
C ASP A 140 16.59 12.34 7.89
N TYR A 141 15.51 11.69 8.35
CA TYR A 141 15.29 10.27 8.07
C TYR A 141 14.86 10.07 6.61
N SER A 142 15.61 9.25 5.87
CA SER A 142 15.35 9.02 4.43
C SER A 142 14.77 7.64 4.16
N PHE A 143 13.71 7.62 3.35
CA PHE A 143 13.08 6.40 2.82
C PHE A 143 13.40 6.17 1.33
N LYS A 144 14.24 7.01 0.73
CA LYS A 144 14.46 7.06 -0.73
C LYS A 144 14.91 5.74 -1.35
N ASP A 145 15.72 4.97 -0.63
CA ASP A 145 16.30 3.72 -1.13
C ASP A 145 15.55 2.48 -0.61
N TRP A 146 14.41 2.65 0.06
CA TRP A 146 13.61 1.53 0.53
C TRP A 146 12.89 0.89 -0.66
N PRO A 147 13.01 -0.45 -0.83
CA PRO A 147 12.36 -1.12 -1.94
C PRO A 147 10.85 -0.86 -1.98
N CYS A 148 10.34 -0.71 -3.19
CA CYS A 148 8.93 -0.48 -3.46
C CYS A 148 8.37 -1.56 -4.38
N GLN A 149 7.15 -1.99 -4.11
CA GLN A 149 6.36 -2.78 -5.04
C GLN A 149 5.32 -1.87 -5.70
N PHE A 150 5.32 -1.76 -7.01
CA PHE A 150 4.23 -1.12 -7.76
C PHE A 150 3.27 -2.20 -8.28
N ARG A 151 1.95 -1.96 -8.16
CA ARG A 151 0.91 -2.87 -8.64
C ARG A 151 -0.22 -2.14 -9.32
N LEU A 152 -0.59 -2.66 -10.49
CA LEU A 152 -1.84 -2.38 -11.18
C LEU A 152 -2.75 -3.56 -10.87
N ASN A 153 -3.96 -3.32 -10.38
CA ASN A 153 -4.88 -4.37 -9.93
C ASN A 153 -6.21 -4.25 -10.68
N LYS A 154 -6.79 -5.40 -11.07
CA LYS A 154 -8.17 -5.50 -11.55
C LYS A 154 -8.91 -6.62 -10.80
N TYR A 155 -10.13 -6.31 -10.40
CA TYR A 155 -11.08 -7.26 -9.83
C TYR A 155 -12.21 -7.44 -10.83
N ASN A 156 -12.33 -8.64 -11.39
CA ASN A 156 -13.34 -9.02 -12.38
C ASN A 156 -14.67 -9.36 -11.69
N PHE A 157 -15.32 -8.36 -11.12
CA PHE A 157 -16.62 -8.51 -10.47
C PHE A 157 -17.73 -8.76 -11.50
N THR A 158 -18.63 -9.67 -11.12
CA THR A 158 -19.84 -10.07 -11.85
C THR A 158 -21.03 -10.10 -10.89
N GLU A 159 -22.24 -10.25 -11.43
CA GLU A 159 -23.48 -10.39 -10.64
C GLU A 159 -23.37 -11.49 -9.56
N GLU A 160 -22.75 -12.62 -9.90
CA GLU A 160 -22.56 -13.76 -8.98
C GLU A 160 -21.61 -13.46 -7.82
N THR A 161 -20.76 -12.45 -7.98
CA THR A 161 -19.75 -12.08 -6.99
C THR A 161 -20.21 -10.93 -6.08
N VAL A 162 -21.36 -10.31 -6.34
CA VAL A 162 -21.88 -9.23 -5.50
C VAL A 162 -22.12 -9.73 -4.07
N GLY A 163 -21.62 -8.99 -3.09
CA GLY A 163 -21.62 -9.38 -1.67
C GLY A 163 -20.44 -10.25 -1.24
N SER A 164 -19.59 -10.69 -2.18
CA SER A 164 -18.34 -11.38 -1.87
C SER A 164 -17.17 -10.42 -1.63
N SER A 165 -16.12 -10.92 -0.96
CA SER A 165 -14.88 -10.15 -0.76
C SER A 165 -13.93 -10.34 -1.95
N GLY A 166 -13.68 -9.26 -2.70
CA GLY A 166 -12.64 -9.21 -3.73
C GLY A 166 -11.23 -9.24 -3.17
N VAL A 167 -11.04 -8.74 -1.94
CA VAL A 167 -9.84 -8.96 -1.13
C VAL A 167 -10.27 -9.24 0.30
N GLN A 168 -9.75 -10.33 0.87
CA GLN A 168 -9.98 -10.70 2.27
C GLN A 168 -9.39 -9.68 3.24
N LEU A 169 -9.86 -9.70 4.49
CA LEU A 169 -9.33 -8.83 5.55
C LEU A 169 -7.83 -9.06 5.75
N HIS A 170 -7.05 -7.99 5.67
CA HIS A 170 -5.61 -8.03 5.88
C HIS A 170 -5.05 -6.65 6.28
N THR A 171 -3.80 -6.62 6.70
CA THR A 171 -2.96 -5.42 6.77
C THR A 171 -1.91 -5.49 5.66
N ASP A 172 -1.43 -4.34 5.21
CA ASP A 172 -0.25 -4.31 4.35
C ASP A 172 0.99 -4.72 5.15
N SER A 173 1.83 -5.57 4.55
CA SER A 173 3.04 -6.05 5.25
C SER A 173 4.17 -5.03 5.29
N GLY A 174 4.17 -4.08 4.36
CA GLY A 174 5.20 -3.05 4.24
C GLY A 174 4.99 -1.89 5.22
N PHE A 175 5.68 -0.79 4.93
CA PHE A 175 5.63 0.43 5.72
C PHE A 175 4.41 1.27 5.36
N LEU A 176 4.30 1.68 4.09
CA LEU A 176 3.29 2.63 3.66
C LEU A 176 2.80 2.27 2.25
N THR A 177 1.49 2.39 2.01
CA THR A 177 0.87 2.19 0.71
C THR A 177 0.26 3.49 0.23
N VAL A 178 0.55 3.90 -1.01
CA VAL A 178 -0.19 4.97 -1.72
C VAL A 178 -1.11 4.30 -2.74
N LEU A 179 -2.42 4.53 -2.60
CA LEU A 179 -3.46 3.90 -3.40
C LEU A 179 -4.26 4.94 -4.18
N GLN A 180 -4.30 4.75 -5.50
CA GLN A 180 -5.30 5.37 -6.36
C GLN A 180 -6.43 4.35 -6.61
N GLU A 181 -7.62 4.68 -6.14
CA GLU A 181 -8.80 3.83 -6.26
C GLU A 181 -9.58 4.10 -7.56
N ASP A 182 -10.50 3.19 -7.89
CA ASP A 182 -11.52 3.46 -8.90
C ASP A 182 -12.46 4.56 -8.38
N GLU A 183 -12.78 5.53 -9.24
CA GLU A 183 -13.70 6.62 -8.89
C GLU A 183 -15.16 6.20 -9.03
N SER A 184 -15.44 5.19 -9.87
CA SER A 184 -16.79 4.73 -10.16
C SER A 184 -17.18 3.51 -9.35
N VAL A 185 -16.21 2.67 -8.96
CA VAL A 185 -16.45 1.39 -8.28
C VAL A 185 -15.77 1.39 -6.92
N GLY A 186 -16.58 1.59 -5.87
CA GLY A 186 -16.14 1.55 -4.49
C GLY A 186 -15.80 0.13 -4.01
N GLY A 187 -15.80 -0.06 -2.69
CA GLY A 187 -15.68 -1.39 -2.08
C GLY A 187 -14.56 -1.52 -1.08
N LEU A 188 -13.60 -0.58 -1.04
CA LEU A 188 -12.61 -0.56 0.02
C LEU A 188 -13.29 -0.25 1.36
N GLU A 189 -12.97 -1.06 2.36
CA GLU A 189 -13.43 -0.90 3.73
C GLU A 189 -12.23 -1.05 4.66
N VAL A 190 -12.13 -0.15 5.64
CA VAL A 190 -11.14 -0.20 6.71
C VAL A 190 -11.83 -0.59 8.01
N MET A 191 -11.10 -1.20 8.94
CA MET A 191 -11.63 -1.57 10.25
C MET A 191 -11.16 -0.56 11.29
N ASP A 192 -12.10 0.12 11.94
CA ASP A 192 -11.78 1.07 13.00
C ASP A 192 -11.35 0.36 14.30
N SER A 193 -10.98 1.14 15.32
CA SER A 193 -10.57 0.63 16.63
C SER A 193 -11.66 -0.10 17.40
N SER A 194 -12.94 0.04 17.01
CA SER A 194 -14.06 -0.72 17.59
C SER A 194 -14.23 -2.11 16.94
N GLY A 195 -13.51 -2.38 15.86
CA GLY A 195 -13.67 -3.59 15.05
C GLY A 195 -14.77 -3.47 13.98
N THR A 196 -15.30 -2.26 13.76
CA THR A 196 -16.36 -2.01 12.79
C THR A 196 -15.77 -1.67 11.42
N PHE A 197 -16.39 -2.18 10.35
CA PHE A 197 -16.02 -1.82 8.99
C PHE A 197 -16.57 -0.45 8.60
N VAL A 198 -15.68 0.42 8.15
CA VAL A 198 -15.95 1.77 7.66
C VAL A 198 -15.69 1.79 6.16
N ALA A 199 -16.70 2.21 5.38
CA ALA A 199 -16.55 2.36 3.94
C ALA A 199 -15.64 3.54 3.61
N VAL A 200 -14.65 3.30 2.75
CA VAL A 200 -13.78 4.35 2.22
C VAL A 200 -14.39 4.83 0.90
N ASN A 201 -15.17 5.90 0.96
CA ASN A 201 -15.78 6.47 -0.24
C ASN A 201 -14.70 7.08 -1.15
N PRO A 202 -14.74 6.84 -2.47
CA PRO A 202 -13.80 7.45 -3.42
C PRO A 202 -13.83 8.98 -3.31
N LEU A 203 -12.65 9.60 -3.27
CA LEU A 203 -12.50 11.05 -3.35
C LEU A 203 -11.64 11.36 -4.59
N PRO A 204 -12.27 11.80 -5.70
CA PRO A 204 -11.56 12.04 -6.96
C PRO A 204 -10.37 12.99 -6.81
N GLY A 205 -9.27 12.67 -7.49
CA GLY A 205 -8.04 13.46 -7.45
C GLY A 205 -7.31 13.45 -6.10
N SER A 206 -7.62 12.52 -5.20
CA SER A 206 -6.85 12.23 -3.98
C SER A 206 -6.19 10.86 -4.04
N PHE A 207 -5.20 10.63 -3.17
CA PHE A 207 -4.69 9.29 -2.90
C PHE A 207 -5.07 8.85 -1.49
N LEU A 208 -5.36 7.58 -1.32
CA LEU A 208 -5.50 6.97 0.00
C LEU A 208 -4.14 6.44 0.46
N ILE A 209 -3.81 6.68 1.71
CA ILE A 209 -2.61 6.21 2.38
C ILE A 209 -3.00 5.19 3.42
N ASN A 210 -2.38 4.01 3.38
CA ASN A 210 -2.47 3.01 4.44
C ASN A 210 -1.09 2.80 5.06
N LEU A 211 -1.06 2.65 6.38
CA LEU A 211 0.15 2.27 7.12
C LEU A 211 0.10 0.79 7.43
N GLY A 212 1.22 0.12 7.21
CA GLY A 212 1.34 -1.33 7.31
C GLY A 212 2.08 -1.80 8.56
N ASP A 213 2.34 -3.09 8.60
CA ASP A 213 2.94 -3.77 9.74
C ASP A 213 4.37 -3.32 10.01
N VAL A 214 5.17 -3.06 8.95
CA VAL A 214 6.52 -2.52 9.12
C VAL A 214 6.47 -1.10 9.69
N ALA A 215 5.50 -0.26 9.32
CA ALA A 215 5.37 1.08 9.92
C ALA A 215 5.03 1.00 11.40
N LYS A 216 4.14 0.09 11.81
CA LYS A 216 3.86 -0.14 13.23
C LYS A 216 5.07 -0.64 13.99
N ALA A 217 5.78 -1.63 13.45
CA ALA A 217 6.98 -2.16 14.10
C ALA A 217 8.10 -1.12 14.20
N TRP A 218 8.40 -0.43 13.09
CA TRP A 218 9.42 0.60 12.99
C TRP A 218 9.11 1.82 13.87
N SER A 219 7.85 2.22 14.00
CA SER A 219 7.46 3.35 14.87
C SER A 219 7.40 2.98 16.37
N ASN A 220 7.88 1.79 16.75
CA ASN A 220 7.72 1.23 18.09
C ASN A 220 6.26 1.19 18.58
N GLY A 221 5.31 0.94 17.68
CA GLY A 221 3.88 0.84 17.99
C GLY A 221 3.11 2.16 18.00
N ARG A 222 3.77 3.31 17.74
CA ARG A 222 3.10 4.62 17.70
C ARG A 222 2.09 4.71 16.55
N VAL A 223 2.46 4.16 15.38
CA VAL A 223 1.60 4.17 14.19
C VAL A 223 0.69 2.94 14.16
N HIS A 224 -0.57 3.15 13.78
CA HIS A 224 -1.54 2.08 13.59
C HIS A 224 -1.37 1.40 12.22
N ASN A 225 -1.40 0.07 12.19
CA ASN A 225 -1.42 -0.72 10.96
C ASN A 225 -2.85 -1.08 10.57
N ILE A 226 -3.40 -0.40 9.55
CA ILE A 226 -4.84 -0.48 9.27
C ILE A 226 -5.24 -1.82 8.63
N LYS A 227 -6.18 -2.50 9.28
CA LYS A 227 -6.90 -3.65 8.71
C LYS A 227 -7.88 -3.16 7.65
N HIS A 228 -7.84 -3.76 6.47
CA HIS A 228 -8.71 -3.37 5.36
C HIS A 228 -9.08 -4.56 4.46
N ARG A 229 -10.14 -4.40 3.67
CA ARG A 229 -10.67 -5.39 2.73
C ARG A 229 -11.30 -4.70 1.52
N VAL A 230 -11.57 -5.44 0.45
CA VAL A 230 -12.34 -4.95 -0.70
C VAL A 230 -13.57 -5.81 -0.87
N GLN A 231 -14.75 -5.21 -0.79
CA GLN A 231 -16.05 -5.84 -1.08
C GLN A 231 -16.49 -5.60 -2.51
N CYS A 232 -17.05 -6.62 -3.13
CA CYS A 232 -17.78 -6.49 -4.39
C CYS A 232 -19.17 -5.94 -4.11
N LYS A 233 -19.37 -4.64 -4.31
CA LYS A 233 -20.67 -3.97 -4.06
C LYS A 233 -21.58 -3.94 -5.28
N GLU A 234 -21.02 -4.13 -6.47
CA GLU A 234 -21.74 -4.10 -7.74
C GLU A 234 -21.01 -4.95 -8.80
N ALA A 235 -21.73 -5.32 -9.86
CA ALA A 235 -21.25 -6.18 -10.95
C ALA A 235 -20.40 -5.42 -11.99
N THR A 236 -19.46 -4.59 -11.52
CA THR A 236 -18.59 -3.77 -12.37
C THR A 236 -17.13 -4.04 -12.05
N PRO A 237 -16.26 -4.31 -13.05
CA PRO A 237 -14.84 -4.50 -12.79
C PRO A 237 -14.23 -3.29 -12.07
N ARG A 238 -13.49 -3.56 -11.00
CA ARG A 238 -12.80 -2.52 -10.21
C ARG A 238 -11.32 -2.48 -10.56
N VAL A 239 -10.78 -1.31 -10.88
CA VAL A 239 -9.34 -1.11 -11.10
C VAL A 239 -8.72 -0.27 -9.99
N SER A 240 -7.51 -0.59 -9.56
CA SER A 240 -6.75 0.28 -8.65
C SER A 240 -5.26 0.23 -8.95
N ILE A 241 -4.56 1.28 -8.55
CA ILE A 241 -3.11 1.43 -8.71
C ILE A 241 -2.52 1.66 -7.32
N ALA A 242 -1.57 0.82 -6.92
CA ALA A 242 -0.96 0.90 -5.60
C ALA A 242 0.57 0.90 -5.72
N LEU A 243 1.22 1.75 -4.94
CA LEU A 243 2.64 1.65 -4.65
C LEU A 243 2.77 1.28 -3.18
N PHE A 244 3.65 0.33 -2.86
CA PHE A 244 3.92 -0.15 -1.51
C PHE A 244 5.38 0.11 -1.16
N LEU A 245 5.65 0.99 -0.20
CA LEU A 245 6.96 1.14 0.45
C LEU A 245 7.14 -0.05 1.39
N LEU A 246 8.18 -0.85 1.20
CA LEU A 246 8.28 -2.13 1.88
C LEU A 246 8.99 -2.01 3.23
N SER A 247 10.32 -1.99 3.22
CA SER A 247 11.17 -2.03 4.41
C SER A 247 12.52 -1.37 4.10
N PRO A 248 13.40 -1.16 5.09
CA PRO A 248 14.78 -0.75 4.84
C PRO A 248 15.48 -1.66 3.81
N LYS A 249 16.40 -1.08 3.03
CA LYS A 249 17.14 -1.77 1.96
C LYS A 249 18.02 -2.91 2.47
N ASP A 250 18.57 -2.77 3.67
CA ASP A 250 19.31 -3.84 4.35
C ASP A 250 18.40 -4.97 4.89
N GLY A 251 17.08 -4.81 4.71
CA GLY A 251 16.04 -5.75 5.09
C GLY A 251 15.71 -5.77 6.57
N LYS A 252 16.44 -5.04 7.43
CA LYS A 252 16.29 -5.08 8.88
C LYS A 252 15.22 -4.10 9.33
N VAL A 253 14.21 -4.61 10.02
CA VAL A 253 13.14 -3.80 10.61
C VAL A 253 13.36 -3.74 12.11
N GLU A 254 13.63 -2.55 12.61
CA GLU A 254 13.71 -2.25 14.03
C GLU A 254 13.31 -0.80 14.31
N PRO A 255 12.85 -0.49 15.54
CA PRO A 255 12.56 0.87 15.90
C PRO A 255 13.82 1.76 15.91
N PRO A 256 13.77 2.97 15.32
CA PRO A 256 14.82 3.97 15.51
C PRO A 256 15.08 4.21 17.00
N PRO A 257 16.34 4.34 17.44
CA PRO A 257 16.66 4.54 18.86
C PRO A 257 15.95 5.75 19.48
N ALA A 258 15.72 6.81 18.72
CA ALA A 258 15.02 8.01 19.19
C ALA A 258 13.53 7.80 19.50
N LEU A 259 12.93 6.68 19.06
CA LEU A 259 11.54 6.33 19.38
C LEU A 259 11.41 5.37 20.57
N VAL A 260 12.54 5.01 21.19
CA VAL A 260 12.62 4.10 22.33
C VAL A 260 13.23 4.82 23.53
N ASP A 261 12.44 4.97 24.58
CA ASP A 261 12.83 5.65 25.82
C ASP A 261 12.22 4.95 27.05
N SER A 262 12.36 5.55 28.23
CA SER A 262 11.81 4.99 29.47
C SER A 262 10.29 4.91 29.49
N ASP A 263 9.62 5.82 28.78
CA ASP A 263 8.16 5.92 28.72
C ASP A 263 7.60 5.08 27.56
N HIS A 264 8.43 4.81 26.55
CA HIS A 264 8.13 4.01 25.36
C HIS A 264 9.17 2.89 25.20
N PRO A 265 9.14 1.85 26.05
CA PRO A 265 10.09 0.74 25.94
C PRO A 265 9.93 0.02 24.61
N ARG A 266 10.99 -0.67 24.19
CA ARG A 266 11.00 -1.39 22.91
C ARG A 266 9.94 -2.49 22.89
N LEU A 267 9.00 -2.41 21.94
CA LEU A 267 7.88 -3.35 21.81
C LEU A 267 8.21 -4.54 20.91
N TYR A 268 9.06 -4.36 19.90
CA TYR A 268 9.33 -5.37 18.87
C TYR A 268 10.82 -5.73 18.78
N GLN A 269 11.11 -7.02 18.63
CA GLN A 269 12.45 -7.53 18.31
C GLN A 269 12.87 -7.08 16.90
N THR A 270 14.18 -7.05 16.61
CA THR A 270 14.66 -6.82 15.23
C THR A 270 14.34 -8.04 14.38
N PHE A 271 13.81 -7.85 13.17
CA PHE A 271 13.53 -8.93 12.24
C PHE A 271 13.88 -8.54 10.81
N THR A 272 13.92 -9.50 9.88
CA THR A 272 14.04 -9.19 8.46
C THR A 272 12.67 -9.17 7.79
N TYR A 273 12.46 -8.27 6.83
CA TYR A 273 11.20 -8.20 6.08
C TYR A 273 10.88 -9.53 5.36
N VAL A 274 11.90 -10.22 4.84
CA VAL A 274 11.75 -11.53 4.18
C VAL A 274 11.23 -12.58 5.16
N ASP A 275 11.81 -12.67 6.35
CA ASP A 275 11.37 -13.65 7.35
C ASP A 275 9.97 -13.32 7.87
N TYR A 276 9.67 -12.04 8.05
CA TYR A 276 8.33 -11.59 8.42
C TYR A 276 7.28 -11.98 7.36
N ARG A 277 7.57 -11.76 6.07
CA ARG A 277 6.70 -12.20 4.98
C ARG A 277 6.50 -13.71 4.97
N LYS A 278 7.57 -14.49 5.16
CA LYS A 278 7.47 -15.96 5.26
C LYS A 278 6.58 -16.37 6.43
N LEU A 279 6.75 -15.74 7.59
CA LEU A 279 5.96 -16.02 8.79
C LEU A 279 4.47 -15.68 8.61
N ARG A 280 4.15 -14.57 7.94
CA ARG A 280 2.76 -14.23 7.57
C ARG A 280 2.14 -15.27 6.63
N LEU A 281 2.93 -15.79 5.69
CA LEU A 281 2.46 -16.81 4.75
C LEU A 281 2.26 -18.17 5.43
N SER A 282 3.23 -18.62 6.24
CA SER A 282 3.19 -19.94 6.88
C SER A 282 2.15 -20.04 8.00
N SER A 283 1.92 -18.94 8.74
CA SER A 283 0.90 -18.88 9.80
C SER A 283 -0.53 -18.66 9.29
N GLY A 284 -0.69 -18.27 8.02
CA GLY A 284 -1.97 -17.81 7.48
C GLY A 284 -2.47 -16.48 8.07
N SER A 285 -1.74 -15.89 9.02
CA SER A 285 -2.10 -14.65 9.71
C SER A 285 -1.70 -13.44 8.86
N ARG A 286 -2.69 -12.75 8.30
CA ARG A 286 -2.46 -11.66 7.34
C ARG A 286 -3.03 -10.32 7.80
N ALA A 287 -3.55 -10.18 9.01
CA ALA A 287 -4.12 -8.94 9.51
C ALA A 287 -3.31 -8.39 10.71
N GLY A 288 -1.98 -8.48 10.64
CA GLY A 288 -1.07 -7.93 11.63
C GLY A 288 -0.84 -8.80 12.87
N GLU A 289 -1.58 -9.90 13.06
CA GLU A 289 -1.45 -10.79 14.23
C GLU A 289 -0.03 -11.36 14.35
N THR A 290 0.65 -11.55 13.21
CA THR A 290 2.04 -12.04 13.17
C THR A 290 3.02 -11.11 13.88
N LEU A 291 2.74 -9.80 14.01
CA LEU A 291 3.61 -8.89 14.78
C LEU A 291 3.67 -9.28 16.27
N ASN A 292 2.62 -9.89 16.81
CA ASN A 292 2.60 -10.34 18.21
C ASN A 292 3.66 -11.41 18.48
N LEU A 293 4.02 -12.19 17.45
CA LEU A 293 5.08 -13.19 17.52
C LEU A 293 6.48 -12.58 17.65
N LEU A 294 6.61 -11.28 17.35
CA LEU A 294 7.86 -10.53 17.38
C LEU A 294 7.91 -9.53 18.54
N ALA A 295 6.92 -9.54 19.42
CA ALA A 295 6.92 -8.71 20.62
C ALA A 295 8.07 -9.09 21.56
N THR A 296 8.66 -8.12 22.25
CA THR A 296 9.76 -8.33 23.21
C THR A 296 9.28 -8.97 24.53
N ASN A 297 8.01 -8.75 24.90
CA ASN A 297 7.44 -9.19 26.18
C ASN A 297 6.68 -10.53 26.11
N GLN A 298 7.08 -11.47 25.25
CA GLN A 298 6.48 -12.80 25.31
C GLN A 298 6.87 -13.47 26.63
N ALA A 299 5.89 -13.73 27.48
CA ALA A 299 6.06 -14.64 28.60
C ALA A 299 6.55 -15.99 28.04
N PRO A 300 7.52 -16.66 28.69
CA PRO A 300 7.94 -17.98 28.24
C PRO A 300 6.71 -18.89 28.21
N THR A 301 6.43 -19.47 27.04
CA THR A 301 5.42 -20.52 26.90
C THR A 301 5.84 -21.65 27.83
N ILE A 302 5.17 -21.77 28.98
CA ILE A 302 5.39 -22.89 29.88
C ILE A 302 4.94 -24.13 29.12
N ALA A 303 5.91 -25.00 28.84
CA ALA A 303 5.72 -26.31 28.21
C ALA A 303 4.89 -27.24 29.11
#